data_AF-A0A7M2XID9-F1
#
_entry.id   AF-A0A7M2XID9-F1
#
_cell.length_a   1.000
_cell.length_b   1.000
_cell.length_c   1.000
_cell.angle_alpha   90.00
_cell.angle_beta   90.00
_cell.angle_gamma   90.00
#
_symmetry.space_group_name_H-M   'P 1'
#
loop_
_entity.id
_entity.type
_entity.pdbx_description
1 polymer ?
#
loop_
_entity_poly.entity_id
_entity_poly.type
_entity_poly.pdbx_seq_one_letter_code
_entity_poly.pdbx_strand_id
1 'polypeptide(L)'
;MNEYVWKLDVEYPEGALFPEDFEPAWWAGRKRADWKPEGWEPDVEYLERFQTTRFIWPSVRRVYLSRTAAVERALLLEHYGAKVRLLRSKPLEFEERSFRRPLRVIRGGAA
;
A
#
# COMPACT_ATOMS: atom_id res chain seq x y z
N MET A 1 1.70 11.28 20.96
CA MET A 1 0.86 11.30 19.74
C MET A 1 1.78 11.61 18.58
N ASN A 2 1.68 10.93 17.44
CA ASN A 2 2.59 11.23 16.32
C ASN A 2 2.20 12.56 15.70
N GLU A 3 3.12 13.53 15.71
CA GLU A 3 2.93 14.87 15.17
C GLU A 3 2.80 14.88 13.65
N TYR A 4 3.28 13.81 12.99
CA TYR A 4 3.33 13.71 11.54
C TYR A 4 2.89 12.31 11.08
N VAL A 5 2.37 12.26 9.85
CA VAL A 5 2.24 11.01 9.08
C VAL A 5 3.17 11.06 7.87
N TRP A 6 3.54 9.88 7.42
CA TRP A 6 4.38 9.69 6.25
C TRP A 6 3.55 9.06 5.13
N LYS A 7 3.79 9.46 3.88
CA LYS A 7 3.20 8.86 2.69
C LYS A 7 4.32 8.49 1.74
N LEU A 8 4.16 7.38 1.04
CA LEU A 8 5.03 7.01 -0.08
C LEU A 8 4.35 7.44 -1.37
N ASP A 9 5.09 8.17 -2.19
CA ASP A 9 4.75 8.41 -3.59
C ASP A 9 5.62 7.48 -4.44
N VAL A 10 4.99 6.58 -5.19
CA VAL A 10 5.65 5.40 -5.77
C VAL A 10 5.43 5.42 -7.28
N GLU A 11 6.53 5.46 -8.01
CA GLU A 11 6.59 5.36 -9.45
C GLU A 11 7.10 3.95 -9.80
N TYR A 12 6.22 3.15 -10.39
CA TYR A 12 6.55 1.79 -10.80
C TYR A 12 7.30 1.79 -12.15
N PRO A 13 8.19 0.81 -12.39
CA PRO A 13 8.92 0.72 -13.64
C PRO A 13 7.99 0.45 -14.83
N GLU A 14 8.49 0.71 -16.03
CA GLU A 14 7.73 0.51 -17.26
C GLU A 14 7.22 -0.93 -17.38
N GLY A 15 5.98 -1.07 -17.84
CA GLY A 15 5.32 -2.36 -18.00
C GLY A 15 4.85 -3.01 -16.69
N ALA A 16 5.12 -2.43 -15.51
CA ALA A 16 4.61 -2.94 -14.23
C ALA A 16 3.14 -2.57 -13.97
N LEU A 17 2.65 -1.53 -14.62
CA LEU A 17 1.26 -1.09 -14.58
C LEU A 17 0.60 -1.30 -15.95
N PHE A 18 -0.73 -1.37 -15.97
CA PHE A 18 -1.47 -1.27 -17.22
C PHE A 18 -1.34 0.16 -17.81
N PRO A 19 -1.20 0.32 -19.14
CA PRO A 19 -1.06 1.62 -19.80
C PRO A 19 -2.16 2.64 -19.44
N GLU A 20 -3.37 2.14 -19.19
CA GLU A 20 -4.55 2.93 -18.77
C GLU A 20 -4.37 3.64 -17.42
N ASP A 21 -3.45 3.16 -16.58
CA ASP A 21 -3.32 3.58 -15.19
C ASP A 21 -2.09 4.47 -14.93
N PHE A 22 -1.40 4.93 -15.97
CA PHE A 22 -0.27 5.87 -15.85
C PHE A 22 -0.73 7.28 -15.40
N GLU A 23 -1.99 7.63 -15.64
CA GLU A 23 -2.63 8.89 -15.25
C GLU A 23 -4.07 8.59 -14.80
N PRO A 24 -4.53 8.93 -13.57
CA PRO A 24 -3.98 9.97 -12.71
C PRO A 24 -3.36 9.42 -11.41
N ALA A 25 -2.22 10.00 -11.00
CA ALA A 25 -1.26 9.55 -9.97
C ALA A 25 -1.75 9.43 -8.50
N TRP A 26 -3.05 9.53 -8.22
CA TRP A 26 -3.60 9.51 -6.85
C TRP A 26 -3.82 8.10 -6.30
N TRP A 27 -3.69 7.08 -7.14
CA TRP A 27 -3.72 5.67 -6.77
C TRP A 27 -2.59 4.93 -7.50
N ALA A 28 -1.93 3.99 -6.80
CA ALA A 28 -1.03 3.05 -7.45
C ALA A 28 -1.87 2.25 -8.45
N GLY A 29 -1.65 2.46 -9.76
CA GLY A 29 -2.38 1.83 -10.86
C GLY A 29 -2.57 0.32 -10.71
N ARG A 30 -3.41 -0.31 -11.55
CA ARG A 30 -3.52 -1.77 -11.51
C ARG A 30 -2.19 -2.37 -11.93
N LYS A 31 -1.66 -3.23 -11.06
CA LYS A 31 -0.38 -3.90 -11.26
C LYS A 31 -0.57 -5.07 -12.21
N ARG A 32 0.35 -5.22 -13.14
CA ARG A 32 0.39 -6.35 -14.06
C ARG A 32 0.87 -7.60 -13.33
N ALA A 33 0.09 -8.68 -13.44
CA ALA A 33 0.37 -9.95 -12.77
C ALA A 33 1.49 -10.75 -13.45
N ASP A 34 1.82 -10.41 -14.69
CA ASP A 34 2.88 -11.00 -15.51
C ASP A 34 4.21 -10.26 -15.39
N TRP A 35 4.20 -9.06 -14.81
CA TRP A 35 5.43 -8.30 -14.58
C TRP A 35 6.19 -8.83 -13.37
N LYS A 36 7.51 -8.94 -13.50
CA LYS A 36 8.44 -9.25 -12.41
C LYS A 36 9.75 -8.47 -12.59
N PRO A 37 10.48 -8.19 -11.49
CA PRO A 37 11.81 -7.61 -11.59
C PRO A 37 12.76 -8.53 -12.37
N GLU A 38 13.76 -7.95 -13.02
CA GLU A 38 14.76 -8.71 -13.75
C GLU A 38 15.55 -9.64 -12.80
N GLY A 39 15.72 -10.90 -13.20
CA GLY A 39 16.41 -11.90 -12.38
C GLY A 39 15.64 -12.36 -11.14
N TRP A 40 14.40 -11.90 -10.93
CA TRP A 40 13.57 -12.37 -9.82
C TRP A 40 12.97 -13.74 -10.12
N GLU A 41 13.21 -14.68 -9.22
CA GLU A 41 12.59 -16.00 -9.18
C GLU A 41 12.06 -16.26 -7.75
N PRO A 42 10.89 -16.88 -7.60
CA PRO A 42 10.35 -17.21 -6.29
C PRO A 42 11.17 -18.33 -5.63
N ASP A 43 11.57 -18.13 -4.38
CA ASP A 43 12.19 -19.18 -3.57
C ASP A 43 11.15 -20.10 -2.93
N VAL A 44 11.61 -21.15 -2.25
CA VAL A 44 10.74 -22.15 -1.61
C VAL A 44 9.83 -21.50 -0.57
N GLU A 45 10.34 -20.58 0.24
CA GLU A 45 9.55 -19.88 1.27
C GLU A 45 8.44 -19.03 0.64
N TYR A 46 8.75 -18.33 -0.46
CA TYR A 46 7.80 -17.52 -1.20
C TYR A 46 6.68 -18.38 -1.78
N LEU A 47 7.03 -19.53 -2.36
CA LEU A 47 6.05 -20.47 -2.91
C LEU A 47 5.15 -21.05 -1.82
N GLU A 48 5.69 -21.40 -0.65
CA GLU A 48 4.90 -21.89 0.49
C GLU A 48 3.94 -20.81 1.02
N ARG A 49 4.41 -19.56 1.10
CA ARG A 49 3.65 -18.45 1.66
C ARG A 49 2.56 -17.92 0.74
N PHE A 50 2.87 -17.75 -0.54
CA PHE A 50 1.99 -17.07 -1.50
C PHE A 50 1.32 -18.03 -2.48
N GLN A 51 1.73 -19.30 -2.51
CA GLN A 51 1.18 -20.34 -3.38
C GLN A 51 1.12 -19.92 -4.86
N THR A 52 2.06 -19.08 -5.29
CA THR A 52 2.13 -18.56 -6.65
C THR A 52 3.56 -18.32 -7.06
N THR A 53 3.84 -18.54 -8.34
CA THR A 53 5.10 -18.18 -8.99
C THR A 53 5.13 -16.72 -9.45
N ARG A 54 4.00 -16.01 -9.33
CA ARG A 54 3.87 -14.62 -9.77
C ARG A 54 4.49 -13.67 -8.75
N PHE A 55 5.13 -12.63 -9.25
CA PHE A 55 5.62 -11.55 -8.41
C PHE A 55 4.44 -10.75 -7.84
N ILE A 56 4.46 -10.52 -6.54
CA ILE A 56 3.48 -9.70 -5.85
C ILE A 56 4.22 -8.50 -5.27
N TRP A 57 3.91 -7.32 -5.79
CA TRP A 57 4.44 -6.08 -5.23
C TRP A 57 4.12 -5.94 -3.74
N PRO A 58 5.08 -5.51 -2.91
CA PRO A 58 4.82 -5.10 -1.54
C PRO A 58 3.66 -4.10 -1.45
N SER A 59 2.78 -4.30 -0.46
CA SER A 59 1.63 -3.43 -0.25
C SER A 59 2.05 -2.02 0.16
N VAL A 60 1.39 -0.99 -0.37
CA VAL A 60 1.63 0.40 0.03
C VAL A 60 0.45 0.86 0.88
N ARG A 61 0.74 1.35 2.09
CA ARG A 61 -0.30 1.91 2.97
C ARG A 61 -0.61 3.33 2.52
N ARG A 62 -1.85 3.76 2.73
CA ARG A 62 -2.26 5.15 2.48
C ARG A 62 -1.42 6.15 3.27
N VAL A 63 -1.13 5.83 4.53
CA VAL A 63 -0.27 6.59 5.44
C VAL A 63 0.48 5.66 6.40
N TYR A 64 1.65 6.10 6.83
CA TYR A 64 2.50 5.46 7.83
C TYR A 64 2.61 6.36 9.04
N LEU A 65 2.39 5.78 10.22
CA LEU A 65 2.52 6.50 11.49
C LEU A 65 3.97 6.62 11.96
N SER A 66 4.85 5.72 11.50
CA SER A 66 6.28 5.69 11.85
C SER A 66 7.14 5.98 10.63
N ARG A 67 8.17 6.82 10.82
CA ARG A 67 9.18 7.10 9.79
C ARG A 67 9.92 5.84 9.38
N THR A 68 10.38 5.05 10.35
CA THR A 68 11.17 3.83 10.10
C THR A 68 10.38 2.83 9.26
N ALA A 69 9.10 2.60 9.59
CA ALA A 69 8.25 1.71 8.82
C ALA A 69 8.01 2.21 7.38
N ALA A 70 7.95 3.53 7.18
CA ALA A 70 7.85 4.11 5.84
C ALA A 70 9.15 3.93 5.04
N VAL A 71 10.30 4.13 5.69
CA VAL A 71 11.64 3.96 5.08
C VAL A 71 11.89 2.50 4.71
N GLU A 72 11.65 1.55 5.60
CA GLU A 72 11.80 0.13 5.32
C GLU A 72 10.95 -0.30 4.12
N ARG A 73 9.72 0.21 4.03
CA ARG A 73 8.85 -0.06 2.88
C ARG A 73 9.36 0.59 1.60
N ALA A 74 9.88 1.82 1.68
CA ALA A 74 10.47 2.50 0.53
C ALA A 74 11.66 1.73 -0.01
N LEU A 75 12.61 1.32 0.85
CA LEU A 75 13.77 0.53 0.47
C LEU A 75 13.39 -0.81 -0.16
N LEU A 76 12.37 -1.48 0.38
CA LEU A 76 11.88 -2.74 -0.21
C LEU A 76 11.29 -2.54 -1.61
N LEU A 77 10.59 -1.43 -1.85
CA LEU A 77 10.05 -1.11 -3.17
C LEU A 77 11.16 -0.74 -4.16
N GLU A 78 12.15 0.04 -3.72
CA GLU A 78 13.32 0.41 -4.52
C GLU A 78 14.17 -0.82 -4.88
N HIS A 79 14.30 -1.77 -3.97
CA HIS A 79 14.96 -3.05 -4.25
C HIS A 79 14.33 -3.81 -5.43
N TYR A 80 13.01 -3.70 -5.61
CA TYR A 80 12.29 -4.30 -6.75
C TYR A 80 12.17 -3.39 -7.97
N GLY A 81 12.87 -2.25 -7.99
CA GLY A 81 12.98 -1.36 -9.15
C GLY A 81 11.93 -0.25 -9.24
N ALA A 82 11.12 -0.03 -8.21
CA ALA A 82 10.28 1.17 -8.13
C ALA A 82 11.11 2.40 -7.71
N LYS A 83 10.69 3.60 -8.11
CA LYS A 83 11.23 4.85 -7.58
C LYS A 83 10.29 5.37 -6.49
N VAL A 84 10.82 5.70 -5.32
CA VAL A 84 9.99 6.09 -4.18
C VAL A 84 10.39 7.45 -3.65
N ARG A 85 9.40 8.34 -3.51
CA ARG A 85 9.54 9.62 -2.82
C ARG A 85 8.84 9.53 -1.46
N LEU A 86 9.60 9.74 -0.39
CA LEU A 86 9.08 9.77 0.98
C LEU A 86 8.54 11.17 1.32
N LEU A 87 7.24 11.28 1.52
CA LEU A 87 6.56 12.53 1.87
C LEU A 87 6.23 12.57 3.36
N ARG A 88 6.44 13.72 3.99
CA ARG A 88 6.01 14.00 5.37
C ARG A 88 4.82 14.96 5.35
N SER A 89 3.81 14.74 6.17
CA SER A 89 2.73 15.70 6.35
C SER A 89 3.23 17.00 7.01
N LYS A 90 2.40 18.05 6.95
CA LYS A 90 2.46 19.13 7.94
C LYS A 90 2.12 18.57 9.34
N PRO A 91 2.43 19.29 10.44
CA PRO A 91 1.98 18.90 11.77
C PRO A 91 0.48 18.61 11.76
N LEU A 92 0.08 17.50 12.37
CA LEU A 92 -1.30 17.07 12.41
C LEU A 92 -2.03 17.73 13.57
N GLU A 93 -3.17 18.33 13.26
CA GLU A 93 -4.16 18.74 14.23
C GLU A 93 -5.29 17.71 14.22
N PHE A 94 -5.62 17.20 15.41
CA PHE A 94 -6.65 16.18 15.56
C PHE A 94 -7.83 16.76 16.34
N GLU A 95 -9.03 16.68 15.76
CA GLU A 95 -10.28 16.97 16.46
C GLU A 95 -10.84 15.70 17.07
N GLU A 96 -11.27 15.76 18.33
CA GLU A 96 -12.04 14.69 18.94
C GLU A 96 -13.47 14.71 18.42
N ARG A 97 -13.89 13.63 17.75
CA ARG A 97 -15.28 13.47 17.29
C ARG A 97 -15.93 12.29 18.00
N SER A 98 -17.10 12.53 18.58
CA SER A 98 -17.92 11.47 19.16
C SER A 98 -18.55 10.62 18.05
N PHE A 99 -18.29 9.31 18.08
CA PHE A 99 -18.91 8.38 17.14
C PHE A 99 -20.28 7.97 17.66
N ARG A 100 -21.36 8.40 17.00
CA ARG A 100 -22.67 7.76 17.20
C ARG A 100 -22.72 6.52 16.31
N ARG A 101 -22.47 5.33 16.87
CA ARG A 101 -22.88 4.09 16.20
C ARG A 101 -24.41 4.02 16.26
N PRO A 102 -25.15 4.06 15.15
CA PRO A 102 -26.55 3.68 15.20
C PRO A 102 -26.58 2.21 15.62
N LEU A 103 -27.09 1.92 16.82
CA LEU A 103 -27.44 0.57 17.20
C LEU A 103 -28.43 0.08 16.16
N ARG A 104 -28.02 -0.86 15.30
CA ARG A 104 -28.98 -1.62 14.48
C ARG A 104 -29.81 -2.41 15.48
N VAL A 105 -31.00 -1.91 15.80
CA VAL A 105 -32.04 -2.71 16.43
C VAL A 105 -32.39 -3.78 15.41
N ILE A 106 -31.82 -4.97 15.56
CA ILE A 106 -32.30 -6.15 14.84
C ILE A 106 -33.72 -6.35 15.37
N ARG A 107 -34.74 -5.95 14.61
CA ARG A 107 -36.13 -6.35 14.85
C ARG A 107 -36.24 -7.84 14.52
N GLY A 108 -35.67 -8.68 15.38
CA GLY A 108 -36.01 -10.09 15.52
C GLY A 108 -37.07 -10.17 16.60
N GLY A 109 -38.33 -9.97 16.21
CA GLY A 109 -39.49 -10.13 17.07
C GLY A 109 -40.46 -11.04 16.34
N ALA A 110 -40.63 -12.24 16.90
CA ALA A 110 -41.50 -13.31 16.46
C ALA A 110 -42.90 -12.87 15.98
N ALA A 111 -43.36 -13.51 14.91
CA ALA A 111 -44.73 -14.00 14.75
C ALA A 111 -44.72 -15.11 13.69
#